data_AF-A0A1N6FTV6-F1
#
_entry.id   AF-A0A1N6FTV6-F1
#
_cell.length_a   1.000
_cell.length_b   1.000
_cell.length_c   1.000
_cell.angle_alpha   90.00
_cell.angle_beta   90.00
_cell.angle_gamma   90.00
#
_symmetry.space_group_name_H-M   'P 1'
#
loop_
_entity.id
_entity.type
_entity.pdbx_description
1 polymer ?
#
loop_
_entity_poly.entity_id
_entity_poly.type
_entity_poly.pdbx_seq_one_letter_code
_entity_poly.pdbx_strand_id
1 'polypeptide(L)'
;MEDQITRRDAIGKIAATVVVAAIAPAALAQSQNRNVKNTNDRGLTDPTTKYPKPPFKRQSQPFPGLANRMTPVPDHGEKSYVGSGRLAGRKALVTGGDSGIGRAAVIAYAREGADVAINYLPQG
;
A
#
# COMPACT_ATOMS: atom_id res chain seq x y z
N MET A 1 -61.15 45.27 -28.62
CA MET A 1 -59.79 45.05 -28.12
C MET A 1 -59.36 43.70 -28.66
N GLU A 2 -59.18 43.60 -29.98
CA GLU A 2 -57.90 43.85 -30.67
C GLU A 2 -56.88 42.80 -30.23
N ASP A 3 -56.73 41.67 -30.94
CA ASP A 3 -56.24 41.45 -32.31
C ASP A 3 -54.79 40.95 -32.25
N GLN A 4 -54.61 39.73 -32.78
CA GLN A 4 -53.52 39.28 -33.65
C GLN A 4 -53.27 37.78 -33.48
N ILE A 5 -53.96 37.02 -34.33
CA ILE A 5 -53.51 35.71 -34.80
C ILE A 5 -52.67 35.97 -36.05
N THR A 6 -51.47 35.39 -36.14
CA THR A 6 -50.79 35.08 -37.42
C THR A 6 -50.07 33.75 -37.18
N ARG A 7 -50.44 32.56 -37.69
CA ARG A 7 -50.79 32.07 -39.05
C ARG A 7 -49.69 32.29 -40.09
N ARG A 8 -48.64 31.43 -40.03
CA ARG A 8 -47.63 31.01 -41.04
C ARG A 8 -46.45 30.44 -40.24
N ASP A 9 -46.12 29.16 -40.11
CA ASP A 9 -46.26 27.97 -40.97
C ASP A 9 -46.69 26.78 -40.09
N ALA A 10 -47.84 26.14 -40.23
CA ALA A 10 -48.27 25.30 -41.35
C ALA A 10 -47.36 24.09 -41.64
N ILE A 11 -47.77 22.95 -41.06
CA ILE A 11 -48.01 21.67 -41.75
C ILE A 11 -46.78 20.84 -42.21
N GLY A 12 -46.76 19.57 -41.79
CA GLY A 12 -46.10 18.47 -42.50
C GLY A 12 -45.59 17.38 -41.55
N LYS A 13 -46.43 16.56 -40.91
CA LYS A 13 -46.86 15.23 -41.38
C LYS A 13 -45.73 14.36 -41.99
N ILE A 14 -45.45 13.23 -41.31
CA ILE A 14 -45.06 11.90 -41.86
C ILE A 14 -43.63 11.88 -42.45
N ALA A 15 -42.68 11.04 -42.03
CA ALA A 15 -42.71 9.58 -42.04
C ALA A 15 -41.58 9.03 -41.18
N ALA A 16 -41.85 7.95 -40.44
CA ALA A 16 -40.81 7.06 -39.96
C ALA A 16 -40.20 6.32 -41.16
N THR A 17 -39.09 6.82 -41.69
CA THR A 17 -38.25 6.10 -42.66
C THR A 17 -37.10 5.45 -41.92
N VAL A 18 -37.27 4.15 -41.65
CA VAL A 18 -36.19 3.24 -41.30
C VAL A 18 -35.20 3.22 -42.45
N VAL A 19 -33.97 3.70 -42.22
CA VAL A 19 -32.80 3.35 -43.03
C VAL A 19 -31.86 2.55 -42.16
N VAL A 20 -31.95 1.22 -42.29
CA VAL A 20 -30.90 0.30 -41.88
C VAL A 20 -29.74 0.50 -42.84
N ALA A 21 -28.72 1.25 -42.42
CA ALA A 21 -27.44 1.33 -43.11
C ALA A 21 -26.42 0.46 -42.38
N ALA A 22 -25.91 -0.51 -43.13
CA ALA A 22 -25.11 -1.62 -42.69
C ALA A 22 -23.66 -1.22 -42.30
N ILE A 23 -23.11 -1.93 -41.32
CA ILE A 23 -21.68 -2.28 -41.19
C ILE A 23 -20.70 -1.09 -41.15
N ALA A 24 -20.46 -0.61 -39.93
CA ALA A 24 -19.10 -0.41 -39.41
C ALA A 24 -19.17 -0.32 -37.87
N PRO A 25 -18.86 -1.38 -37.10
CA PRO A 25 -18.82 -1.28 -35.64
C PRO A 25 -17.62 -0.45 -35.13
N ALA A 26 -16.78 0.10 -36.01
CA ALA A 26 -15.53 0.75 -35.62
C ALA A 26 -15.61 2.26 -35.35
N ALA A 27 -16.67 2.96 -35.80
CA ALA A 27 -16.69 4.43 -35.77
C ALA A 27 -17.18 5.07 -34.46
N LEU A 28 -17.72 4.28 -33.51
CA LEU A 28 -18.11 4.73 -32.17
C LEU A 28 -17.14 4.26 -31.07
N ALA A 29 -16.05 3.57 -31.43
CA ALA A 29 -15.14 2.94 -30.48
C ALA A 29 -13.96 3.83 -30.03
N GLN A 30 -13.84 5.05 -30.55
CA GLN A 30 -12.60 5.83 -30.41
C GLN A 30 -12.85 7.22 -29.80
N SER A 31 -13.19 7.28 -28.51
CA SER A 31 -12.70 8.35 -27.60
C SER A 31 -13.14 8.11 -26.15
N GLN A 32 -12.98 6.87 -25.65
CA GLN A 32 -12.75 6.73 -24.22
C GLN A 32 -11.27 7.03 -24.02
N ASN A 33 -10.98 8.30 -23.73
CA ASN A 33 -9.75 8.75 -23.13
C ASN A 33 -9.55 7.96 -21.82
N ARG A 34 -9.01 6.75 -21.94
CA ARG A 34 -8.53 5.98 -20.81
C ARG A 34 -7.38 6.79 -20.26
N ASN A 35 -7.70 7.60 -19.26
CA ASN A 35 -6.77 7.94 -18.21
C ASN A 35 -6.30 6.61 -17.64
N VAL A 36 -5.26 6.04 -18.26
CA VAL A 36 -4.53 4.90 -17.74
C VAL A 36 -3.84 5.46 -16.50
N LYS A 37 -4.57 5.43 -15.38
CA LYS A 37 -4.00 5.52 -14.05
C LYS A 37 -2.85 4.54 -14.08
N ASN A 38 -1.64 5.10 -14.06
CA ASN A 38 -0.40 4.38 -14.22
C ASN A 38 -0.33 3.35 -13.09
N THR A 39 -0.71 2.10 -13.35
CA THR A 39 -0.73 0.99 -12.37
C THR A 39 0.69 0.48 -12.05
N ASN A 40 1.70 1.28 -12.38
CA ASN A 40 3.12 0.98 -12.20
C ASN A 40 3.71 1.51 -10.88
N ASP A 41 2.92 2.13 -10.01
CA ASP A 41 3.29 2.30 -8.59
C ASP A 41 3.17 0.96 -7.85
N ARG A 42 4.00 -0.01 -8.25
CA ARG A 42 4.10 -1.33 -7.63
C ARG A 42 4.83 -1.21 -6.28
N GLY A 43 4.17 -0.64 -5.27
CA GLY A 43 4.59 -0.74 -3.87
C GLY A 43 6.04 -0.32 -3.57
N LEU A 44 6.66 0.48 -4.42
CA LEU A 44 8.06 0.86 -4.29
C LEU A 44 8.16 1.91 -3.19
N THR A 45 8.80 1.55 -2.08
CA THR A 45 8.99 2.46 -0.94
C THR A 45 10.36 3.10 -1.01
N ASP A 46 10.44 4.42 -0.98
CA ASP A 46 11.70 5.15 -0.90
C ASP A 46 12.42 4.82 0.44
N PRO A 47 13.60 4.17 0.40
CA PRO A 47 14.31 3.79 1.62
C PRO A 47 14.85 4.99 2.38
N THR A 48 15.06 6.13 1.70
CA THR A 48 15.65 7.31 2.33
C THR A 48 14.67 7.97 3.30
N THR A 49 13.36 7.76 3.14
CA THR A 49 12.29 8.36 3.94
C THR A 49 11.52 7.34 4.80
N LYS A 50 11.81 6.05 4.65
CA LYS A 50 11.07 4.94 5.28
C LYS A 50 11.09 4.94 6.82
N TYR A 51 12.16 5.43 7.44
CA TYR A 51 12.36 5.36 8.90
C TYR A 51 12.63 6.75 9.53
N PRO A 52 12.48 6.90 10.85
CA PRO A 52 12.71 8.18 11.54
C PRO A 52 14.12 8.74 11.30
N LYS A 53 14.19 10.07 11.17
CA LYS A 53 15.43 10.82 10.93
C LYS A 53 15.77 11.72 12.12
N PRO A 54 17.05 12.04 12.33
CA PRO A 54 17.45 13.03 13.32
C PRO A 54 16.85 14.43 13.00
N PRO A 55 16.74 15.32 14.01
CA PRO A 55 17.27 15.18 15.36
C PRO A 55 16.40 14.31 16.27
N PHE A 56 17.02 13.42 17.05
CA PHE A 56 16.36 12.66 18.10
C PHE A 56 16.48 13.38 19.45
N LYS A 57 15.51 13.15 20.35
CA LYS A 57 15.61 13.63 21.74
C LYS A 57 16.87 13.02 22.39
N ARG A 58 17.67 13.86 23.05
CA ARG A 58 18.79 13.37 23.89
C ARG A 58 18.23 12.47 24.98
N GLN A 59 18.69 11.22 25.00
CA GLN A 59 18.21 10.17 25.89
C GLN A 59 19.39 9.28 26.30
N SER A 60 19.39 8.80 27.53
CA SER A 60 20.41 7.90 28.07
C SER A 60 19.73 6.95 29.05
N GLN A 61 20.23 5.73 29.12
CA GLN A 61 19.77 4.69 30.03
C GLN A 61 21.01 3.97 30.57
N PRO A 62 20.97 3.45 31.81
CA PRO A 62 21.99 2.53 32.28
C PRO A 62 22.00 1.26 31.41
N PHE A 63 23.17 0.65 31.26
CA PHE A 63 23.31 -0.64 30.59
C PHE A 63 22.49 -1.73 31.33
N PRO A 64 21.83 -2.67 30.63
CA PRO A 64 21.79 -2.85 29.17
C PRO A 64 20.81 -1.93 28.43
N GLY A 65 19.93 -1.24 29.17
CA GLY A 65 18.91 -0.36 28.62
C GLY A 65 17.71 -1.12 28.05
N LEU A 66 16.61 -0.39 27.83
CA LEU A 66 15.37 -0.97 27.33
C LEU A 66 14.92 -0.31 26.03
N ALA A 67 14.66 -1.13 25.02
CA ALA A 67 14.18 -0.66 23.72
C ALA A 67 12.83 0.06 23.82
N ASN A 68 11.93 -0.40 24.71
CA ASN A 68 10.61 0.22 24.92
C ASN A 68 10.68 1.58 25.63
N ARG A 69 11.83 1.96 26.19
CA ARG A 69 12.09 3.26 26.81
C ARG A 69 12.78 4.25 25.86
N MET A 70 13.09 3.84 24.64
CA MET A 70 13.63 4.73 23.62
C MET A 70 12.55 5.59 22.98
N THR A 71 12.94 6.76 22.47
CA THR A 71 12.07 7.64 21.69
C THR A 71 12.79 8.06 20.40
N PRO A 72 12.38 7.57 19.21
CA PRO A 72 11.32 6.58 19.00
C PRO A 72 11.68 5.18 19.50
N VAL A 73 10.67 4.34 19.72
CA VAL A 73 10.88 2.90 19.96
C VAL A 73 11.41 2.27 18.67
N PRO A 74 12.47 1.44 18.71
CA PRO A 74 12.99 0.81 17.50
C PRO A 74 11.97 -0.12 16.86
N ASP A 75 11.93 -0.13 15.53
CA ASP A 75 11.18 -1.11 14.74
C ASP A 75 12.10 -2.30 14.44
N HIS A 76 11.74 -3.48 14.94
CA HIS A 76 12.50 -4.71 14.72
C HIS A 76 11.85 -5.60 13.65
N GLY A 77 10.84 -5.07 12.94
CA GLY A 77 10.07 -5.83 11.98
C GLY A 77 8.82 -6.48 12.56
N GLU A 78 8.39 -6.13 13.79
CA GLU A 78 7.21 -6.70 14.45
C GLU A 78 5.95 -6.64 13.59
N LYS A 79 5.84 -5.64 12.70
CA LYS A 79 4.69 -5.51 11.79
C LYS A 79 5.03 -5.73 10.32
N SER A 80 6.28 -5.56 9.92
CA SER A 80 6.68 -5.46 8.52
C SER A 80 7.33 -6.73 7.95
N TYR A 81 7.98 -7.56 8.77
CA TYR A 81 8.64 -8.77 8.26
C TYR A 81 7.63 -9.86 7.92
N VAL A 82 7.63 -10.40 6.71
CA VAL A 82 6.76 -11.51 6.31
C VAL A 82 7.63 -12.70 5.96
N GLY A 83 7.41 -13.83 6.64
CA GLY A 83 8.16 -15.06 6.40
C GLY A 83 7.71 -15.79 5.14
N SER A 84 8.60 -16.61 4.59
CA SER A 84 8.38 -17.42 3.39
C SER A 84 8.73 -18.91 3.58
N GLY A 85 8.92 -19.34 4.84
CA GLY A 85 9.20 -20.73 5.21
C GLY A 85 10.66 -21.16 5.02
N ARG A 86 11.59 -20.21 4.83
CA ARG A 86 13.00 -20.50 4.48
C ARG A 86 13.76 -21.24 5.57
N LEU A 87 13.26 -21.21 6.81
CA LEU A 87 13.89 -21.83 7.98
C LEU A 87 12.97 -22.86 8.65
N ALA A 88 12.00 -23.39 7.92
CA ALA A 88 11.06 -24.39 8.43
C ALA A 88 11.82 -25.58 9.07
N GLY A 89 11.47 -25.89 10.32
CA GLY A 89 12.04 -27.01 11.08
C GLY A 89 13.46 -26.78 11.63
N ARG A 90 14.03 -25.58 11.44
CA ARG A 90 15.33 -25.22 12.04
C ARG A 90 15.15 -24.86 13.51
N LYS A 91 16.24 -24.97 14.27
CA LYS A 91 16.32 -24.56 15.68
C LYS A 91 17.47 -23.58 15.83
N ALA A 92 17.20 -22.42 16.43
CA ALA A 92 18.17 -21.34 16.57
C ALA A 92 18.33 -20.91 18.04
N LEU A 93 19.56 -20.57 18.43
CA LEU A 93 19.87 -19.84 19.66
C LEU A 93 20.36 -18.44 19.29
N VAL A 94 19.70 -17.42 19.83
CA VAL A 94 20.09 -16.01 19.62
C VAL A 94 20.44 -15.37 20.96
N THR A 95 21.70 -14.98 21.13
CA THR A 95 22.16 -14.20 22.29
C THR A 95 21.87 -12.71 22.08
N GLY A 96 21.39 -12.01 23.10
CA GLY A 96 20.88 -10.63 22.97
C GLY A 96 19.58 -10.56 22.18
N GLY A 97 18.76 -11.60 22.23
CA GLY A 97 17.51 -11.72 21.46
C GLY A 97 16.36 -10.86 22.00
N ASP A 98 16.55 -10.19 23.13
CA ASP A 98 15.54 -9.37 23.80
C ASP A 98 15.32 -8.00 23.16
N SER A 99 16.31 -7.45 22.45
CA SER A 99 16.25 -6.09 21.89
C SER A 99 17.11 -5.92 20.64
N GLY A 100 16.94 -4.79 19.95
CA GLY A 100 17.78 -4.39 18.81
C GLY A 100 17.83 -5.42 17.68
N ILE A 101 19.02 -5.58 17.10
CA ILE A 101 19.22 -6.45 15.93
C ILE A 101 18.95 -7.92 16.27
N GLY A 102 19.28 -8.36 17.50
CA GLY A 102 18.99 -9.73 17.95
C GLY A 102 17.49 -10.01 17.96
N ARG A 103 16.67 -9.10 18.49
CA ARG A 103 15.20 -9.19 18.42
C ARG A 103 14.70 -9.24 16.98
N ALA A 104 15.24 -8.41 16.09
CA ALA A 104 14.84 -8.42 14.68
C ALA A 104 15.13 -9.77 14.00
N ALA A 105 16.28 -10.37 14.30
CA ALA A 105 16.64 -11.71 13.83
C ALA A 105 15.70 -12.79 14.40
N VAL A 106 15.36 -12.73 15.69
CA VAL A 106 14.41 -13.66 16.32
C VAL A 106 13.04 -13.62 15.65
N ILE A 107 12.50 -12.41 15.42
CA ILE A 107 11.22 -12.23 14.72
C ILE A 107 11.28 -12.84 13.33
N ALA A 108 12.34 -12.55 12.57
CA ALA A 108 12.52 -13.08 11.23
C ALA A 108 12.61 -14.61 11.24
N TYR A 109 13.42 -15.20 12.12
CA TYR A 109 13.62 -16.64 12.21
C TYR A 109 12.34 -17.38 12.58
N ALA A 110 11.61 -16.88 13.57
CA ALA A 110 10.34 -17.46 13.97
C ALA A 110 9.32 -17.40 12.81
N ARG A 111 9.24 -16.26 12.09
CA ARG A 111 8.35 -16.13 10.93
C ARG A 111 8.75 -17.00 9.74
N GLU A 112 10.04 -17.28 9.59
CA GLU A 112 10.54 -18.22 8.58
C GLU A 112 10.36 -19.70 8.98
N GLY A 113 9.82 -19.97 10.17
CA GLY A 113 9.41 -21.31 10.62
C GLY A 113 10.43 -22.03 11.52
N ALA A 114 11.37 -21.30 12.12
CA ALA A 114 12.31 -21.86 13.09
C ALA A 114 11.79 -21.79 14.53
N ASP A 115 12.12 -22.78 15.36
CA ASP A 115 12.06 -22.65 16.81
C ASP A 115 13.24 -21.81 17.29
N VAL A 116 13.00 -20.82 18.15
CA VAL A 116 14.05 -19.87 18.58
C VAL A 116 14.14 -19.80 20.10
N ALA A 117 15.32 -20.12 20.63
CA ALA A 117 15.70 -19.82 22.01
C ALA A 117 16.45 -18.50 22.06
N ILE A 118 16.17 -17.67 23.06
CA ILE A 118 16.85 -16.40 23.27
C ILE A 118 17.58 -16.36 24.61
N ASN A 119 18.75 -15.73 24.62
CA ASN A 119 19.46 -15.36 25.84
C ASN A 119 19.52 -13.83 25.95
N TYR A 120 19.39 -13.31 27.17
CA TYR A 120 19.46 -11.89 27.48
C TYR A 120 19.83 -11.67 28.95
N LEU A 121 20.15 -10.44 29.32
CA LEU A 121 20.44 -10.07 30.71
C LEU A 121 19.14 -9.82 31.49
N PRO A 122 18.98 -10.35 32.72
CA PRO A 122 17.75 -10.18 33.51
C PRO A 122 17.46 -8.74 33.94
N GLN A 123 18.49 -7.89 33.99
CA GLN A 123 18.38 -6.51 34.49
C GLN A 123 17.99 -5.50 33.39
N GLY A 124 17.56 -5.99 32.22
CA GLY A 124 16.93 -5.18 31.17
C GLY A 124 15.53 -4.78 31.57
#